data_AF-A0A9C6TMF3-F1
#
_entry.id   AF-A0A9C6TMF3-F1
#
_cell.length_a   1.000
_cell.length_b   1.000
_cell.length_c   1.000
_cell.angle_alpha   90.00
_cell.angle_beta   90.00
_cell.angle_gamma   90.00
#
_symmetry.space_group_name_H-M   'P 1'
#
loop_
_entity.id
_entity.type
_entity.pdbx_description
1 polymer ?
#
loop_
_entity_poly.entity_id
_entity_poly.type
_entity_poly.pdbx_seq_one_letter_code
_entity_poly.pdbx_strand_id
1 'polypeptide(L)'
;MALPGEKDEPFLFPSTSYDSNPPQYLSSDLLSSSLPTHSFFQPFVEADGNNPVYIHPYNVESSASSISLCFPSRRVHSTFIDQVFKADLTISPSTQQTQQGFQSHCHVISSFSDLSVTLDIPSSHLTFFLVRGCPFVTLSVSHHTPPLSISTVHKVSSFTSNDSLTKYTLKLDNDQTWLIYASSPIKFSYSDGVITDDGDGVNVIVRIALLPNSSSASEDVLDRYSTCYPVSGDAFFTKTYCVEYKWEKRGFGDLLMLAHPLHLQLLSKGEGNVTILKNF
;
A
#
# COMPACT_ATOMS: atom_id res chain seq x y z
N MET A 1 6.46 -10.49 60.31
CA MET A 1 5.16 -10.81 60.94
C MET A 1 4.12 -10.03 60.14
N ALA A 2 3.52 -10.67 59.14
CA ALA A 2 2.52 -10.02 58.27
C ALA A 2 1.18 -9.99 59.02
N LEU A 3 0.49 -8.84 59.00
CA LEU A 3 -0.83 -8.69 59.58
C LEU A 3 -1.83 -9.55 58.79
N PRO A 4 -2.62 -10.42 59.43
CA PRO A 4 -3.62 -11.22 58.75
C PRO A 4 -4.87 -10.37 58.53
N GLY A 5 -5.16 -9.96 57.28
CA GLY A 5 -6.50 -9.42 56.97
C GLY A 5 -6.65 -8.48 55.78
N GLU A 6 -5.59 -7.86 55.26
CA GLU A 6 -5.72 -7.05 54.04
C GLU A 6 -5.63 -7.96 52.83
N LYS A 7 -6.77 -8.13 52.14
CA LYS A 7 -6.76 -8.61 50.77
C LYS A 7 -5.95 -7.59 49.96
N ASP A 8 -4.88 -8.03 49.32
CA ASP A 8 -4.18 -7.27 48.28
C ASP A 8 -5.17 -7.06 47.12
N GLU A 9 -6.04 -6.06 47.23
CA GLU A 9 -6.87 -5.63 46.11
C GLU A 9 -5.96 -4.91 45.12
N PRO A 10 -5.95 -5.32 43.83
CA PRO A 10 -5.11 -4.67 42.85
C PRO A 10 -5.49 -3.20 42.72
N PHE A 11 -4.51 -2.30 42.70
CA PHE A 11 -4.74 -0.89 42.41
C PHE A 11 -5.40 -0.76 41.02
N LEU A 12 -6.66 -0.30 41.00
CA LEU A 12 -7.41 -0.07 39.77
C LEU A 12 -7.26 1.38 39.34
N PHE A 13 -6.82 1.61 38.11
CA PHE A 13 -6.87 2.94 37.52
C PHE A 13 -8.33 3.41 37.39
N PRO A 14 -8.62 4.71 37.59
CA PRO A 14 -9.96 5.25 37.39
C PRO A 14 -10.44 4.97 35.96
N SER A 15 -11.65 4.44 35.83
CA SER A 15 -12.30 4.28 34.52
C SER A 15 -12.67 5.66 33.98
N THR A 16 -12.25 5.97 32.75
CA THR A 16 -12.63 7.18 32.03
C THR A 16 -13.47 6.81 30.82
N SER A 17 -14.69 7.32 30.72
CA SER A 17 -15.46 7.28 29.47
C SER A 17 -15.00 8.44 28.59
N TYR A 18 -14.45 8.14 27.43
CA TYR A 18 -14.15 9.15 26.40
C TYR A 18 -15.35 9.24 25.45
N ASP A 19 -16.11 10.34 25.52
CA ASP A 19 -17.16 10.69 24.55
C ASP A 19 -16.53 11.28 23.28
N SER A 20 -15.58 10.58 22.68
CA SER A 20 -15.01 10.93 21.39
C SER A 20 -15.78 10.21 20.29
N ASN A 21 -16.14 10.95 19.23
CA ASN A 21 -16.73 10.37 18.02
C ASN A 21 -15.88 9.19 17.53
N PRO A 22 -16.49 8.10 17.03
CA PRO A 22 -15.74 6.96 16.52
C PRO A 22 -14.79 7.41 15.40
N PRO A 23 -13.63 6.75 15.25
CA PRO A 23 -12.67 7.10 14.20
C PRO A 23 -13.33 7.09 12.82
N GLN A 24 -13.27 8.20 12.10
CA GLN A 24 -13.98 8.39 10.83
C GLN A 24 -13.43 7.53 9.68
N TYR A 25 -12.17 7.10 9.79
CA TYR A 25 -11.43 6.38 8.76
C TYR A 25 -11.39 4.86 9.00
N LEU A 26 -12.19 4.33 9.93
CA LEU A 26 -12.27 2.90 10.20
C LEU A 26 -13.66 2.39 9.85
N SER A 27 -13.72 1.22 9.21
CA SER A 27 -14.99 0.55 8.96
C SER A 27 -15.66 0.15 10.27
N SER A 28 -17.01 0.08 10.26
CA SER A 28 -17.82 -0.29 11.42
C SER A 28 -17.41 -1.63 12.04
N ASP A 29 -16.97 -2.56 11.20
CA ASP A 29 -16.63 -3.92 11.62
C ASP A 29 -15.40 -3.94 12.53
N LEU A 30 -14.45 -3.02 12.30
CA LEU A 30 -13.23 -2.90 13.12
C LEU A 30 -13.49 -2.26 14.49
N LEU A 31 -14.52 -1.42 14.60
CA LEU A 31 -14.88 -0.72 15.84
C LEU A 31 -15.41 -1.65 16.94
N SER A 32 -15.72 -2.90 16.59
CA SER A 32 -16.15 -3.93 17.55
C SER A 32 -14.99 -4.51 18.39
N SER A 33 -13.75 -4.17 18.06
CA SER A 33 -12.53 -4.71 18.67
C SER A 33 -11.56 -3.62 19.12
N SER A 34 -10.59 -3.97 19.96
CA SER A 34 -9.53 -3.05 20.36
C SER A 34 -8.67 -2.65 19.15
N LEU A 35 -8.52 -1.35 18.93
CA LEU A 35 -7.76 -0.80 17.82
C LEU A 35 -6.29 -0.55 18.23
N PRO A 36 -5.32 -0.80 17.33
CA PRO A 36 -3.92 -0.50 17.63
C PRO A 36 -3.65 1.00 17.59
N THR A 37 -2.90 1.51 18.56
CA THR A 37 -2.64 2.95 18.76
C THR A 37 -1.23 3.40 18.37
N HIS A 38 -0.41 2.50 17.82
CA HIS A 38 0.98 2.74 17.37
C HIS A 38 1.32 1.94 16.10
N SER A 39 0.33 1.74 15.23
CA SER A 39 0.52 1.05 13.96
C SER A 39 1.19 1.94 12.93
N PHE A 40 1.92 1.33 11.99
CA PHE A 40 2.53 2.06 10.88
C PHE A 40 1.50 2.82 10.02
N PHE A 41 0.26 2.32 9.96
CA PHE A 41 -0.85 2.91 9.21
C PHE A 41 -1.65 3.95 9.99
N GLN A 42 -1.27 4.24 11.23
CA GLN A 42 -1.95 5.24 12.07
C GLN A 42 -2.12 6.61 11.42
N PRO A 43 -1.19 7.12 10.58
CA PRO A 43 -1.41 8.39 9.90
C PRO A 43 -2.59 8.40 8.91
N PHE A 44 -3.10 7.22 8.50
CA PHE A 44 -4.36 7.14 7.74
C PHE A 44 -5.60 7.36 8.62
N VAL A 45 -5.49 7.31 9.94
CA VAL A 45 -6.61 7.54 10.88
C VAL A 45 -6.56 8.95 11.47
N GLU A 46 -5.38 9.57 11.51
CA GLU A 46 -5.13 10.86 12.16
C GLU A 46 -5.00 12.01 11.16
N ALA A 47 -5.17 13.26 11.62
CA ALA A 47 -4.89 14.49 10.85
C ALA A 47 -5.48 14.49 9.44
N ASP A 48 -6.79 14.26 9.36
CA ASP A 48 -7.59 14.14 8.13
C ASP A 48 -7.22 12.95 7.22
N GLY A 49 -6.31 12.07 7.68
CA GLY A 49 -5.90 10.86 6.98
C GLY A 49 -4.99 11.09 5.78
N ASN A 50 -4.51 12.33 5.60
CA ASN A 50 -3.79 12.79 4.42
C ASN A 50 -2.27 12.85 4.61
N ASN A 51 -1.73 12.26 5.67
CA ASN A 51 -0.28 12.21 5.86
C ASN A 51 0.33 11.02 5.11
N PRO A 52 1.48 11.20 4.43
CA PRO A 52 2.17 10.09 3.80
C PRO A 52 2.59 9.01 4.80
N VAL A 53 2.29 7.75 4.46
CA VAL A 53 2.68 6.56 5.22
C VAL A 53 3.74 5.79 4.45
N TYR A 54 4.83 5.44 5.12
CA TYR A 54 5.86 4.60 4.52
C TYR A 54 5.46 3.13 4.49
N ILE A 55 5.03 2.67 3.32
CA ILE A 55 4.76 1.28 2.99
C ILE A 55 5.90 0.79 2.10
N HIS A 56 7.00 0.34 2.73
CA HIS A 56 8.23 -0.03 2.03
C HIS A 56 7.93 -0.84 0.74
N PRO A 57 8.40 -0.38 -0.45
CA PRO A 57 9.38 0.68 -0.66
C PRO A 57 8.80 2.10 -0.89
N TYR A 58 7.47 2.26 -0.88
CA TYR A 58 6.77 3.48 -1.25
C TYR A 58 6.34 4.33 -0.05
N ASN A 59 6.21 5.63 -0.27
CA ASN A 59 5.32 6.45 0.57
C ASN A 59 3.96 6.54 -0.11
N VAL A 60 2.89 6.38 0.66
CA VAL A 60 1.51 6.37 0.19
C VAL A 60 0.73 7.42 0.95
N GLU A 61 0.10 8.34 0.23
CA GLU A 61 -0.75 9.39 0.79
C GLU A 61 -2.17 9.23 0.26
N SER A 62 -3.18 9.41 1.10
CA SER A 62 -4.57 9.47 0.68
C SER A 62 -5.02 10.93 0.66
N SER A 63 -5.82 11.34 -0.33
CA SER A 63 -6.36 12.70 -0.37
C SER A 63 -7.60 12.76 -1.27
N ALA A 64 -8.72 13.27 -0.74
CA ALA A 64 -9.94 13.58 -1.50
C ALA A 64 -10.34 12.52 -2.55
N SER A 65 -10.44 11.25 -2.12
CA SER A 65 -10.75 10.08 -2.96
C SER A 65 -9.66 9.63 -3.95
N SER A 66 -8.42 10.06 -3.75
CA SER A 66 -7.25 9.62 -4.51
C SER A 66 -6.17 9.03 -3.60
N ILE A 67 -5.34 8.16 -4.17
CA ILE A 67 -4.14 7.64 -3.53
C ILE A 67 -2.92 8.08 -4.35
N SER A 68 -1.99 8.76 -3.69
CA SER A 68 -0.73 9.19 -4.26
C SER A 68 0.40 8.28 -3.82
N LEU A 69 1.23 7.86 -4.78
CA LEU A 69 2.40 7.01 -4.61
C LEU A 69 3.65 7.84 -4.83
N CYS A 70 4.63 7.64 -3.96
CA CYS A 70 5.96 8.22 -4.05
C CYS A 70 6.99 7.12 -3.90
N PHE A 71 7.99 7.07 -4.78
CA PHE A 71 9.22 6.35 -4.50
C PHE A 71 10.24 7.34 -3.92
N PRO A 72 10.42 7.39 -2.59
CA PRO A 72 11.11 8.48 -1.95
C PRO A 72 12.60 8.49 -2.29
N SER A 73 13.07 9.62 -2.78
CA SER A 73 14.51 9.92 -2.80
C SER A 73 14.98 10.24 -1.38
N ARG A 74 16.12 9.66 -1.00
CA ARG A 74 16.75 9.91 0.30
C ARG A 74 17.65 11.13 0.21
N ARG A 75 17.47 12.14 1.07
CA ARG A 75 18.44 13.22 1.23
C ARG A 75 19.20 13.05 2.52
N VAL A 76 20.51 13.24 2.44
CA VAL A 76 21.42 13.07 3.57
C VAL A 76 21.97 14.44 3.94
N HIS A 77 21.69 14.85 5.15
CA HIS A 77 22.26 16.04 5.78
C HIS A 77 23.32 15.59 6.81
N SER A 78 24.10 16.53 7.34
CA SER A 78 25.12 16.23 8.34
C SER A 78 24.54 15.71 9.66
N THR A 79 23.27 16.03 9.98
CA THR A 79 22.62 15.71 11.26
C THR A 79 21.38 14.82 11.13
N PHE A 80 20.83 14.65 9.93
CA PHE A 80 19.65 13.82 9.69
C PHE A 80 19.60 13.28 8.27
N ILE A 81 18.75 12.29 8.06
CA ILE A 81 18.40 11.75 6.76
C ILE A 81 16.89 11.90 6.63
N ASP A 82 16.42 12.46 5.52
CA ASP A 82 14.99 12.56 5.23
C ASP A 82 14.62 11.85 3.93
N GLN A 83 13.31 11.67 3.77
CA GLN A 83 12.67 11.18 2.56
C GLN A 83 11.62 12.22 2.18
N VAL A 84 11.78 12.81 1.00
CA VAL A 84 10.85 13.83 0.52
C VAL A 84 9.69 13.13 -0.19
N PHE A 85 8.47 13.43 0.24
CA PHE A 85 7.27 13.00 -0.47
C PHE A 85 7.04 13.89 -1.69
N LYS A 86 6.92 13.25 -2.86
CA LYS A 86 6.45 13.86 -4.10
C LYS A 86 5.49 12.85 -4.72
N ALA A 87 4.25 13.25 -5.00
CA ALA A 87 3.24 12.38 -5.60
C ALA A 87 3.63 12.00 -7.05
N ASP A 88 4.55 11.04 -7.18
CA ASP A 88 5.09 10.59 -8.46
C ASP A 88 3.96 10.06 -9.35
N LEU A 89 3.01 9.33 -8.77
CA LEU A 89 1.75 8.91 -9.39
C LEU A 89 0.59 9.20 -8.44
N THR A 90 -0.53 9.69 -8.97
CA THR A 90 -1.79 9.86 -8.24
C THR A 90 -2.90 9.09 -8.94
N ILE A 91 -3.48 8.14 -8.24
CA ILE A 91 -4.58 7.29 -8.70
C ILE A 91 -5.90 7.83 -8.17
N SER A 92 -6.84 8.13 -9.06
CA SER A 92 -8.17 8.65 -8.73
C SER A 92 -9.21 8.09 -9.69
N PRO A 93 -10.52 8.24 -9.41
CA PRO A 93 -11.52 8.20 -10.47
C PRO A 93 -11.28 9.34 -11.48
N SER A 94 -11.58 9.10 -12.77
CA SER A 94 -11.47 10.06 -13.88
C SER A 94 -12.49 11.19 -13.78
N THR A 95 -13.70 10.87 -13.33
CA THR A 95 -14.70 11.86 -12.96
C THR A 95 -14.45 12.28 -11.52
N GLN A 96 -13.69 13.35 -11.34
CA GLN A 96 -13.76 14.09 -10.08
C GLN A 96 -15.21 14.57 -9.94
N GLN A 97 -16.02 13.89 -9.13
CA GLN A 97 -17.28 14.47 -8.71
C GLN A 97 -16.93 15.72 -7.92
N THR A 98 -17.16 16.89 -8.52
CA THR A 98 -17.11 18.20 -7.87
C THR A 98 -18.25 18.31 -6.85
N GLN A 99 -18.23 17.46 -5.84
CA GLN A 99 -19.00 17.69 -4.64
C GLN A 99 -18.15 18.56 -3.72
N GLN A 100 -18.21 19.87 -3.96
CA GLN A 100 -17.82 20.87 -2.98
C GLN A 100 -18.75 20.76 -1.77
N GLY A 101 -18.37 19.89 -0.84
CA GLY A 101 -18.99 19.71 0.45
C GLY A 101 -17.97 19.13 1.40
N PHE A 102 -18.05 19.50 2.68
CA PHE A 102 -17.18 19.05 3.79
C PHE A 102 -17.21 17.52 4.06
N GLN A 103 -17.76 16.73 3.13
CA GLN A 103 -17.80 15.27 3.14
C GLN A 103 -17.19 14.72 1.83
N SER A 104 -16.04 15.25 1.41
CA SER A 104 -15.21 14.53 0.43
C SER A 104 -14.92 13.15 1.00
N HIS A 105 -15.56 12.12 0.45
CA HIS A 105 -15.49 10.75 0.94
C HIS A 105 -14.01 10.29 0.90
N CYS A 106 -13.38 10.36 2.06
CA CYS A 106 -11.99 9.94 2.25
C CYS A 106 -11.91 8.40 2.25
N HIS A 107 -10.70 7.87 2.33
CA HIS A 107 -10.52 6.44 2.48
C HIS A 107 -11.12 5.93 3.78
N VAL A 108 -11.42 4.64 3.81
CA VAL A 108 -11.80 3.89 5.00
C VAL A 108 -10.88 2.68 5.09
N ILE A 109 -10.32 2.42 6.27
CA ILE A 109 -9.60 1.18 6.53
C ILE A 109 -10.63 0.09 6.80
N SER A 110 -10.68 -0.91 5.93
CA SER A 110 -11.57 -2.06 6.07
C SER A 110 -10.91 -3.26 6.73
N SER A 111 -9.59 -3.38 6.65
CA SER A 111 -8.84 -4.43 7.33
C SER A 111 -7.39 -4.02 7.53
N PHE A 112 -6.74 -4.64 8.51
CA PHE A 112 -5.31 -4.49 8.78
C PHE A 112 -4.75 -5.78 9.39
N SER A 113 -3.43 -5.92 9.32
CA SER A 113 -2.64 -6.97 9.99
C SER A 113 -1.33 -6.37 10.51
N ASP A 114 -0.40 -7.20 11.00
CA ASP A 114 0.92 -6.72 11.45
C ASP A 114 1.70 -6.00 10.32
N LEU A 115 1.49 -6.44 9.07
CA LEU A 115 2.25 -6.00 7.90
C LEU A 115 1.40 -5.40 6.78
N SER A 116 0.06 -5.35 6.92
CA SER A 116 -0.83 -4.78 5.89
C SER A 116 -1.89 -3.82 6.43
N VAL A 117 -2.38 -2.98 5.53
CA VAL A 117 -3.60 -2.18 5.69
C VAL A 117 -4.35 -2.16 4.36
N THR A 118 -5.67 -2.32 4.40
CA THR A 118 -6.53 -2.22 3.22
C THR A 118 -7.30 -0.91 3.27
N LEU A 119 -7.15 -0.09 2.23
CA LEU A 119 -7.86 1.18 2.11
C LEU A 119 -8.95 1.05 1.05
N ASP A 120 -10.20 1.28 1.43
CA ASP A 120 -11.32 1.42 0.51
C ASP A 120 -11.59 2.89 0.26
N ILE A 121 -11.86 3.25 -1.00
CA ILE A 121 -12.34 4.57 -1.41
C ILE A 121 -13.82 4.41 -1.78
N PRO A 122 -14.76 4.68 -0.86
CA PRO A 122 -16.18 4.36 -1.08
C PRO A 122 -16.80 5.07 -2.29
N SER A 123 -16.33 6.29 -2.62
CA SER A 123 -16.83 7.09 -3.73
C SER A 123 -16.51 6.50 -5.11
N SER A 124 -15.47 5.70 -5.22
CA SER A 124 -14.99 5.14 -6.49
C SER A 124 -14.97 3.61 -6.50
N HIS A 125 -15.33 2.94 -5.40
CA HIS A 125 -15.23 1.48 -5.27
C HIS A 125 -13.81 0.93 -5.55
N LEU A 126 -12.78 1.75 -5.30
CA LEU A 126 -11.39 1.32 -5.35
C LEU A 126 -10.98 0.74 -3.99
N THR A 127 -10.31 -0.41 -4.02
CA THR A 127 -9.72 -1.03 -2.82
C THR A 127 -8.23 -1.20 -3.03
N PHE A 128 -7.41 -0.63 -2.15
CA PHE A 128 -5.96 -0.72 -2.17
C PHE A 128 -5.47 -1.71 -1.12
N PHE A 129 -4.73 -2.74 -1.55
CA PHE A 129 -4.07 -3.69 -0.66
C PHE A 129 -2.63 -3.22 -0.44
N LEU A 130 -2.38 -2.55 0.69
CA LEU A 130 -1.06 -2.01 1.02
C LEU A 130 -0.35 -2.96 1.97
N VAL A 131 0.70 -3.61 1.48
CA VAL A 131 1.46 -4.60 2.24
C VAL A 131 2.92 -4.20 2.28
N ARG A 132 3.48 -4.05 3.49
CA ARG A 132 4.87 -3.65 3.68
C ARG A 132 5.83 -4.69 3.09
N GLY A 133 6.75 -4.22 2.27
CA GLY A 133 7.70 -5.07 1.54
C GLY A 133 7.17 -5.60 0.21
N CYS A 134 5.92 -5.33 -0.18
CA CYS A 134 5.48 -5.70 -1.52
C CYS A 134 6.06 -4.70 -2.54
N PRO A 135 6.74 -5.16 -3.61
CA PRO A 135 7.22 -4.25 -4.66
C PRO A 135 6.08 -3.70 -5.52
N PHE A 136 4.88 -4.27 -5.43
CA PHE A 136 3.69 -3.81 -6.14
C PHE A 136 2.74 -3.10 -5.17
N VAL A 137 2.24 -1.93 -5.58
CA VAL A 137 1.01 -1.37 -5.02
C VAL A 137 -0.15 -1.98 -5.78
N THR A 138 -1.01 -2.71 -5.07
CA THR A 138 -2.13 -3.42 -5.68
C THR A 138 -3.44 -2.70 -5.38
N LEU A 139 -4.25 -2.50 -6.42
CA LEU A 139 -5.62 -2.04 -6.28
C LEU A 139 -6.59 -2.95 -7.03
N SER A 140 -7.78 -3.09 -6.47
CA SER A 140 -8.94 -3.69 -7.12
C SER A 140 -9.82 -2.59 -7.67
N VAL A 141 -10.12 -2.69 -8.97
CA VAL A 141 -11.09 -1.85 -9.67
C VAL A 141 -12.36 -2.68 -9.85
N SER A 142 -13.46 -2.25 -9.25
CA SER A 142 -14.77 -2.89 -9.41
C SER A 142 -15.42 -2.46 -10.73
N HIS A 143 -16.29 -3.28 -11.29
CA HIS A 143 -17.14 -2.96 -12.44
C HIS A 143 -18.04 -1.72 -12.25
N HIS A 144 -18.30 -1.32 -11.01
CA HIS A 144 -19.04 -0.10 -10.68
C HIS A 144 -18.13 1.14 -10.53
N THR A 145 -16.82 0.97 -10.67
CA THR A 145 -15.86 2.06 -10.55
C THR A 145 -16.01 2.99 -11.76
N PRO A 146 -16.07 4.31 -11.57
CA PRO A 146 -15.79 5.24 -12.67
C PRO A 146 -14.44 4.92 -13.32
N PRO A 147 -14.20 5.33 -14.58
CA PRO A 147 -12.94 5.05 -15.23
C PRO A 147 -11.76 5.51 -14.37
N LEU A 148 -10.75 4.69 -14.21
CA LEU A 148 -9.53 4.95 -13.45
C LEU A 148 -8.71 6.06 -14.13
N SER A 149 -8.14 6.95 -13.34
CA SER A 149 -7.21 7.97 -13.75
C SER A 149 -5.90 7.81 -12.99
N ILE A 150 -4.78 7.82 -13.71
CA ILE A 150 -3.44 7.87 -13.16
C ILE A 150 -2.77 9.13 -13.69
N SER A 151 -2.53 10.08 -12.81
CA SER A 151 -1.88 11.36 -13.13
C SER A 151 -0.48 11.41 -12.51
N THR A 152 0.35 12.32 -13.01
CA THR A 152 1.69 12.55 -12.47
C THR A 152 2.03 14.03 -12.47
N VAL A 153 2.83 14.45 -11.50
CA VAL A 153 3.40 15.81 -11.44
C VAL A 153 4.65 15.97 -12.32
N HIS A 154 5.14 14.88 -12.90
CA HIS A 154 6.32 14.83 -13.74
C HIS A 154 5.92 14.81 -15.22
N LYS A 155 6.83 15.18 -16.11
CA LYS A 155 6.54 15.08 -17.55
C LYS A 155 6.66 13.62 -17.99
N VAL A 156 5.67 13.14 -18.74
CA VAL A 156 5.74 11.79 -19.33
C VAL A 156 6.64 11.80 -20.56
N SER A 157 7.70 11.02 -20.51
CA SER A 157 8.65 10.83 -21.61
C SER A 157 8.16 9.78 -22.61
N SER A 158 7.57 8.69 -22.11
CA SER A 158 6.94 7.67 -22.95
C SER A 158 5.89 6.90 -22.18
N PHE A 159 4.82 6.49 -22.88
CA PHE A 159 3.81 5.57 -22.37
C PHE A 159 3.54 4.52 -23.43
N THR A 160 3.87 3.26 -23.14
CA THR A 160 3.72 2.13 -24.08
C THR A 160 3.00 0.97 -23.44
N SER A 161 2.37 0.13 -24.26
CA SER A 161 1.67 -1.08 -23.85
C SER A 161 2.25 -2.32 -24.52
N ASN A 162 1.98 -3.49 -23.95
CA ASN A 162 2.19 -4.75 -24.63
C ASN A 162 0.97 -5.11 -25.51
N ASP A 163 1.13 -6.09 -26.41
CA ASP A 163 0.09 -6.49 -27.37
C ASP A 163 -1.23 -6.94 -26.71
N SER A 164 -1.16 -7.49 -25.49
CA SER A 164 -2.35 -7.95 -24.75
C SER A 164 -3.02 -6.89 -23.88
N LEU A 165 -2.49 -5.66 -23.83
CA LEU A 165 -3.00 -4.57 -22.98
C LEU A 165 -3.09 -4.93 -21.49
N THR A 166 -2.20 -5.79 -21.03
CA THR A 166 -2.11 -6.23 -19.61
C THR A 166 -0.87 -5.68 -18.92
N LYS A 167 0.03 -5.04 -19.65
CA LYS A 167 1.22 -4.38 -19.13
C LYS A 167 1.43 -3.05 -19.85
N TYR A 168 1.68 -2.01 -19.08
CA TYR A 168 2.05 -0.69 -19.55
C TYR A 168 3.36 -0.25 -18.91
N THR A 169 4.18 0.46 -19.68
CA THR A 169 5.44 1.05 -19.22
C THR A 169 5.34 2.57 -19.33
N LEU A 170 5.43 3.23 -18.18
CA LEU A 170 5.41 4.68 -18.04
C LEU A 170 6.81 5.18 -17.68
N LYS A 171 7.42 5.98 -18.54
CA LYS A 171 8.71 6.65 -18.28
C LYS A 171 8.48 8.12 -18.01
N LEU A 172 9.01 8.60 -16.90
CA LEU A 172 8.91 9.99 -16.46
C LEU A 172 10.22 10.74 -16.73
N ASP A 173 10.21 12.08 -16.65
CA ASP A 173 11.38 12.93 -16.85
C ASP A 173 12.33 13.01 -15.64
N ASN A 174 11.95 12.41 -14.51
CA ASN A 174 12.77 12.26 -13.30
C ASN A 174 13.55 10.93 -13.27
N ASP A 175 13.78 10.30 -14.42
CA ASP A 175 14.45 9.00 -14.60
C ASP A 175 13.73 7.79 -13.94
N GLN A 176 12.51 7.97 -13.43
CA GLN A 176 11.70 6.85 -12.95
C GLN A 176 10.96 6.16 -14.11
N THR A 177 10.99 4.82 -14.09
CA THR A 177 10.15 3.98 -14.95
C THR A 177 9.17 3.21 -14.07
N TRP A 178 7.88 3.30 -14.37
CA TRP A 178 6.81 2.62 -13.67
C TRP A 178 6.15 1.59 -14.58
N LEU A 179 5.89 0.40 -14.04
CA LEU A 179 5.20 -0.69 -14.71
C LEU A 179 3.80 -0.84 -14.12
N ILE A 180 2.80 -0.87 -14.98
CA ILE A 180 1.39 -1.02 -14.61
C ILE A 180 0.91 -2.34 -15.21
N TYR A 181 0.56 -3.29 -14.35
CA TYR A 181 0.07 -4.61 -14.71
C TYR A 181 -1.42 -4.73 -14.41
N ALA A 182 -2.17 -5.36 -15.31
CA ALA A 182 -3.59 -5.64 -15.13
C ALA A 182 -3.85 -7.16 -15.19
N SER A 183 -4.82 -7.65 -14.41
CA SER A 183 -5.22 -9.07 -14.42
C SER A 183 -5.95 -9.50 -15.70
N SER A 184 -6.50 -8.54 -16.44
CA SER A 184 -7.17 -8.71 -17.73
C SER A 184 -6.86 -7.49 -18.60
N PRO A 185 -7.02 -7.59 -19.94
CA PRO A 185 -6.81 -6.46 -20.83
C PRO A 185 -7.60 -5.23 -20.38
N ILE A 186 -6.92 -4.09 -20.24
CA ILE A 186 -7.52 -2.79 -19.92
C ILE A 186 -6.92 -1.77 -20.86
N LYS A 187 -7.75 -1.09 -21.64
CA LYS A 187 -7.26 -0.10 -22.60
C LYS A 187 -7.09 1.24 -21.90
N PHE A 188 -5.83 1.60 -21.66
CA PHE A 188 -5.48 2.96 -21.24
C PHE A 188 -5.20 3.87 -22.43
N SER A 189 -5.74 5.08 -22.36
CA SER A 189 -5.39 6.23 -23.19
C SER A 189 -4.54 7.21 -22.39
N TYR A 190 -3.69 7.97 -23.08
CA TYR A 190 -2.86 9.01 -22.46
C TYR A 190 -3.15 10.35 -23.14
N SER A 191 -3.57 11.34 -22.36
CA SER A 191 -3.71 12.73 -22.79
C SER A 191 -3.28 13.67 -21.68
N ASP A 192 -2.51 14.70 -22.03
CA ASP A 192 -2.15 15.83 -21.16
C ASP A 192 -1.65 15.45 -19.75
N GLY A 193 -0.82 14.41 -19.64
CA GLY A 193 -0.23 13.99 -18.34
C GLY A 193 -1.11 13.06 -17.51
N VAL A 194 -2.26 12.65 -18.05
CA VAL A 194 -3.22 11.76 -17.40
C VAL A 194 -3.42 10.50 -18.23
N ILE A 195 -3.37 9.35 -17.56
CA ILE A 195 -3.69 8.05 -18.13
C ILE A 195 -5.09 7.67 -17.66
N THR A 196 -6.01 7.41 -18.59
CA THR A 196 -7.40 7.04 -18.29
C THR A 196 -7.77 5.72 -18.96
N ASP A 197 -8.53 4.85 -18.29
CA ASP A 197 -9.09 3.68 -18.97
C ASP A 197 -10.40 4.01 -19.70
N ASP A 198 -10.78 3.13 -20.63
CA ASP A 198 -11.99 3.29 -21.44
C ASP A 198 -13.29 2.91 -20.69
N GLY A 199 -13.20 2.40 -19.45
CA GLY A 199 -14.36 2.19 -18.57
C GLY A 199 -15.20 0.95 -18.88
N ASP A 200 -14.58 -0.13 -19.36
CA ASP A 200 -15.26 -1.35 -19.84
C ASP A 200 -16.06 -2.13 -18.76
N GLY A 201 -16.12 -1.66 -17.52
CA GLY A 201 -16.94 -2.23 -16.44
C GLY A 201 -16.50 -3.64 -16.03
N VAL A 202 -15.21 -3.96 -16.13
CA VAL A 202 -14.66 -5.26 -15.73
C VAL A 202 -14.02 -5.13 -14.34
N ASN A 203 -14.21 -6.15 -13.49
CA ASN A 203 -13.43 -6.25 -12.26
C ASN A 203 -11.96 -6.57 -12.61
N VAL A 204 -11.05 -5.64 -12.34
CA VAL A 204 -9.64 -5.78 -12.70
C VAL A 204 -8.76 -5.53 -11.48
N ILE A 205 -7.75 -6.37 -11.30
CA ILE A 205 -6.65 -6.11 -10.37
C ILE A 205 -5.55 -5.37 -11.13
N VAL A 206 -5.25 -4.16 -10.69
CA VAL A 206 -4.14 -3.36 -11.19
C VAL A 206 -3.01 -3.39 -10.17
N ARG A 207 -1.77 -3.58 -10.65
CA ARG A 207 -0.56 -3.62 -9.84
C ARG A 207 0.46 -2.66 -10.43
N ILE A 208 0.95 -1.75 -9.61
CA ILE A 208 1.88 -0.70 -10.04
C ILE A 208 3.20 -0.93 -9.32
N ALA A 209 4.31 -0.98 -10.06
CA ALA A 209 5.64 -1.12 -9.51
C ALA A 209 6.63 -0.15 -10.15
N LEU A 210 7.56 0.38 -9.38
CA LEU A 210 8.73 1.05 -9.93
C LEU A 210 9.70 -0.01 -10.48
N LEU A 211 10.22 0.22 -11.69
CA LEU A 211 11.31 -0.57 -12.27
C LEU A 211 12.66 -0.05 -11.76
N PRO A 212 13.37 -0.78 -10.89
CA PRO A 212 14.64 -0.29 -10.35
C PRO A 212 15.71 -0.20 -11.44
N ASN A 213 16.40 0.94 -11.49
CA ASN A 213 17.51 1.24 -12.39
C ASN A 213 17.21 1.07 -13.89
N SER A 214 15.93 1.02 -14.28
CA SER A 214 15.51 0.71 -15.66
C SER A 214 16.18 -0.56 -16.23
N SER A 215 16.46 -1.56 -15.38
CA SER A 215 17.19 -2.75 -15.78
C SER A 215 16.27 -3.83 -16.34
N SER A 216 16.63 -4.43 -17.48
CA SER A 216 15.84 -5.50 -18.08
C SER A 216 15.74 -6.72 -17.16
N ALA A 217 16.78 -7.04 -16.40
CA ALA A 217 16.76 -8.15 -15.45
C ALA A 217 15.74 -7.93 -14.32
N SER A 218 15.61 -6.71 -13.79
CA SER A 218 14.57 -6.40 -12.80
C SER A 218 13.18 -6.38 -13.42
N GLU A 219 13.05 -5.96 -14.68
CA GLU A 219 11.80 -6.03 -15.41
C GLU A 219 11.34 -7.49 -15.59
N ASP A 220 12.24 -8.39 -15.98
CA ASP A 220 11.95 -9.82 -16.11
C ASP A 220 11.48 -10.44 -14.78
N VAL A 221 12.06 -10.00 -13.65
CA VAL A 221 11.63 -10.41 -12.32
C VAL A 221 10.23 -9.86 -12.02
N LEU A 222 10.00 -8.56 -12.18
CA LEU A 222 8.68 -7.96 -11.93
C LEU A 222 7.60 -8.61 -12.81
N ASP A 223 7.88 -8.84 -14.09
CA ASP A 223 6.98 -9.51 -15.02
C ASP A 223 6.61 -10.92 -14.54
N ARG A 224 7.61 -11.71 -14.14
CA ARG A 224 7.43 -13.08 -13.66
C ARG A 224 6.53 -13.17 -12.43
N TYR A 225 6.66 -12.23 -11.48
CA TYR A 225 5.91 -12.25 -10.22
C TYR A 225 4.68 -11.34 -10.23
N SER A 226 4.42 -10.65 -11.35
CA SER A 226 3.32 -9.67 -11.46
C SER A 226 1.96 -10.27 -11.18
N THR A 227 1.74 -11.59 -11.33
CA THR A 227 0.43 -12.24 -11.23
C THR A 227 0.02 -12.64 -9.81
N CYS A 228 0.92 -12.62 -8.83
CA CYS A 228 0.64 -12.91 -7.42
C CYS A 228 0.85 -11.65 -6.55
N TYR A 229 -0.05 -11.42 -5.59
CA TYR A 229 0.04 -10.27 -4.70
C TYR A 229 -0.45 -10.62 -3.29
N PRO A 230 0.12 -9.99 -2.25
CA PRO A 230 -0.33 -10.18 -0.87
C PRO A 230 -1.53 -9.27 -0.56
N VAL A 231 -2.39 -9.72 0.36
CA VAL A 231 -3.51 -8.92 0.90
C VAL A 231 -3.42 -8.77 2.43
N SER A 232 -2.73 -9.69 3.10
CA SER A 232 -2.48 -9.65 4.54
C SER A 232 -1.10 -10.23 4.88
N GLY A 233 -0.55 -9.87 6.04
CA GLY A 233 0.71 -10.40 6.53
C GLY A 233 0.81 -10.35 8.05
N ASP A 234 0.90 -11.52 8.67
CA ASP A 234 0.98 -11.68 10.13
C ASP A 234 2.39 -12.13 10.56
N ALA A 235 2.82 -11.66 11.73
CA ALA A 235 4.11 -12.00 12.32
C ALA A 235 3.94 -12.88 13.56
N PHE A 236 4.57 -14.05 13.54
CA PHE A 236 4.49 -15.02 14.64
C PHE A 236 5.86 -15.29 15.26
N PHE A 237 5.88 -15.43 16.58
CA PHE A 237 7.03 -15.91 17.34
C PHE A 237 6.82 -17.39 17.71
N THR A 238 6.82 -18.26 16.70
CA THR A 238 6.53 -19.70 16.88
C THR A 238 7.71 -20.48 17.47
N LYS A 239 8.94 -19.97 17.35
CA LYS A 239 10.17 -20.59 17.83
C LYS A 239 11.07 -19.55 18.50
N THR A 240 11.93 -19.99 19.42
CA THR A 240 12.89 -19.12 20.10
C THR A 240 13.78 -18.41 19.08
N TYR A 241 13.94 -17.10 19.22
CA TYR A 241 14.76 -16.26 18.33
C TYR A 241 14.37 -16.30 16.84
N CYS A 242 13.12 -16.65 16.54
CA CYS A 242 12.60 -16.71 15.18
C CYS A 242 11.32 -15.90 15.06
N VAL A 243 11.25 -15.10 14.00
CA VAL A 243 10.01 -14.47 13.53
C VAL A 243 9.61 -15.16 12.24
N GLU A 244 8.37 -15.62 12.19
CA GLU A 244 7.76 -16.24 11.02
C GLU A 244 6.73 -15.27 10.45
N TYR A 245 6.92 -14.84 9.20
CA TYR A 245 5.93 -14.05 8.48
C TYR A 245 5.05 -14.95 7.63
N LYS A 246 3.73 -14.86 7.81
CA LYS A 246 2.75 -15.57 6.98
C LYS A 246 1.95 -14.57 6.17
N TRP A 247 2.03 -14.70 4.86
CA TRP A 247 1.33 -13.85 3.92
C TRP A 247 0.06 -14.53 3.42
N GLU A 248 -1.08 -13.85 3.52
CA GLU A 248 -2.24 -14.20 2.70
C GLU A 248 -2.04 -13.58 1.32
N LYS A 249 -2.11 -14.40 0.27
CA LYS A 249 -1.88 -13.98 -1.11
C LYS A 249 -3.00 -14.41 -2.03
N ARG A 250 -3.18 -13.66 -3.11
CA ARG A 250 -4.11 -13.94 -4.20
C ARG A 250 -3.38 -13.97 -5.54
N GLY A 251 -4.06 -14.42 -6.58
CA GLY A 251 -3.49 -14.60 -7.91
C GLY A 251 -2.70 -15.90 -8.06
N PHE A 252 -1.79 -15.95 -9.04
CA PHE A 252 -1.12 -17.18 -9.47
C PHE A 252 0.40 -17.08 -9.32
N GLY A 253 1.05 -18.20 -9.01
CA GLY A 253 2.51 -18.27 -8.87
C GLY A 253 3.04 -17.91 -7.48
N ASP A 254 4.35 -17.68 -7.43
CA ASP A 254 5.09 -17.37 -6.20
C ASP A 254 4.93 -15.89 -5.80
N LEU A 255 5.08 -15.60 -4.51
CA LEU A 255 4.98 -14.23 -3.97
C LEU A 255 6.36 -13.59 -3.92
N LEU A 256 6.50 -12.40 -4.53
CA LEU A 256 7.71 -11.59 -4.44
C LEU A 256 7.58 -10.56 -3.32
N MET A 257 8.48 -10.64 -2.33
CA MET A 257 8.57 -9.68 -1.22
C MET A 257 10.00 -9.13 -1.12
N LEU A 258 10.11 -7.83 -0.90
CA LEU A 258 11.35 -7.14 -0.58
C LEU A 258 11.77 -7.43 0.86
N ALA A 259 13.07 -7.60 1.04
CA ALA A 259 13.68 -7.91 2.31
C ALA A 259 14.63 -6.79 2.73
N HIS A 260 14.50 -6.31 3.97
CA HIS A 260 15.49 -5.40 4.55
C HIS A 260 16.84 -6.12 4.76
N PRO A 261 17.96 -5.37 4.89
CA PRO A 261 19.28 -5.96 5.12
C PRO A 261 19.32 -6.95 6.29
N LEU A 262 18.61 -6.65 7.39
CA LEU A 262 18.51 -7.55 8.53
C LEU A 262 17.75 -8.85 8.19
N HIS A 263 16.67 -8.76 7.41
CA HIS A 263 15.94 -9.96 6.95
C HIS A 263 16.88 -10.87 6.16
N LEU A 264 17.67 -10.33 5.23
CA LEU A 264 18.64 -11.11 4.44
C LEU A 264 19.71 -11.78 5.31
N GLN A 265 20.24 -11.06 6.30
CA GLN A 265 21.21 -11.61 7.25
C GLN A 265 20.65 -12.77 8.05
N LEU A 266 19.40 -12.67 8.50
CA LEU A 266 18.73 -13.73 9.27
C LEU A 266 18.33 -14.92 8.39
N LEU A 267 17.78 -14.67 7.21
CA LEU A 267 17.40 -15.72 6.24
C LEU A 267 18.61 -16.52 5.77
N SER A 268 19.78 -15.90 5.61
CA SER A 268 21.02 -16.62 5.25
C SER A 268 21.47 -17.66 6.27
N LYS A 269 20.93 -17.59 7.50
CA LYS A 269 21.25 -18.48 8.62
C LYS A 269 20.13 -19.48 8.93
N GLY A 270 18.98 -19.38 8.26
CA GLY A 270 17.78 -20.15 8.57
C GLY A 270 17.41 -21.19 7.51
N GLU A 271 16.59 -22.16 7.91
CA GLU A 271 16.01 -23.21 7.05
C GLU A 271 14.64 -22.76 6.48
N GLY A 272 14.57 -21.56 5.90
CA GLY A 272 13.33 -21.03 5.32
C GLY A 272 13.10 -21.55 3.90
N ASN A 273 11.83 -21.80 3.54
CA ASN A 273 11.40 -22.08 2.15
C ASN A 273 11.33 -20.79 1.31
N VAL A 274 12.37 -19.95 1.37
CA VAL A 274 12.42 -18.67 0.66
C VAL A 274 13.62 -18.68 -0.29
N THR A 275 13.37 -18.32 -1.55
CA THR A 275 14.43 -18.13 -2.54
C THR A 275 14.85 -16.66 -2.55
N ILE A 276 16.12 -16.39 -2.23
CA ILE A 276 16.67 -15.02 -2.29
C ILE A 276 17.11 -14.74 -3.72
N LEU A 277 16.44 -13.78 -4.37
CA LEU A 277 16.86 -13.26 -5.67
C LEU A 277 18.04 -12.29 -5.46
N LYS A 278 19.17 -12.57 -6.09
CA LYS A 278 20.33 -11.67 -6.06
C LYS A 278 20.14 -10.58 -7.12
N ASN A 279 20.48 -9.34 -6.78
CA ASN A 279 20.48 -8.18 -7.68
C ASN A 279 19.07 -7.73 -8.15
N PHE A 280 18.06 -7.89 -7.28
CA PHE A 280 16.73 -7.31 -7.44
C PHE A 280 16.45 -6.31 -6.31
#